data_AF-A0A2A6REF9-F1
#
_entry.id   AF-A0A2A6REF9-F1
#
_cell.length_a   1.000
_cell.length_b   1.000
_cell.length_c   1.000
_cell.angle_alpha   90.00
_cell.angle_beta   90.00
_cell.angle_gamma   90.00
#
_symmetry.space_group_name_H-M   'P 1'
#
loop_
_entity.id
_entity.type
_entity.pdbx_description
1 polymer ?
#
loop_
_entity_poly.entity_id
_entity_poly.type
_entity_poly.pdbx_seq_one_letter_code
_entity_poly.pdbx_strand_id
1 'polypeptide(L)'
;MAIQASERRRWWYERGEPGALTLLAMAAISLPPLVLIGVLRMAQAGQVAVVLAWVAALLLLLRLPALLRGEGRRLGLLGLVLATGFTGAGLAAVPPAVDAQGGGLTFAASPRISQEHFSRILITGNSPAAPYGDELYAIIVSYGLDPAVALAFFQHESQYCTTGACVNNALLNWGMLRRHIRPERNAGSSGGFARYANWEDSVRDWCELMLGYIRRGMDTVEKAIPVYAPTSDGNVPSAYINAVRRQVAAWSGGNIPSGGAPREPALRAYSMPLDQALLSETFLAAAVEYRPTWAFHQYLLSESQAGRPLGVPVDGSRIINVNGQRFAVQVFALDTLYTPIAAQEAETNWGDVRRLSDLLRQSAPQTTPTRTVTPTPSSDEANSR
;
A
#
# COMPACT_ATOMS: atom_id res chain seq x y z
N MET A 1 -15.16 19.69 -55.00
CA MET A 1 -14.75 19.34 -53.62
C MET A 1 -15.42 18.08 -53.07
N ALA A 2 -16.72 17.84 -53.29
CA ALA A 2 -17.41 16.65 -52.75
C ALA A 2 -16.94 15.28 -53.30
N ILE A 3 -16.58 15.21 -54.59
CA ILE A 3 -16.13 13.97 -55.26
C ILE A 3 -14.74 13.52 -54.75
N GLN A 4 -13.81 14.45 -54.54
CA GLN A 4 -12.50 14.15 -53.94
C GLN A 4 -12.58 13.71 -52.47
N ALA A 5 -13.66 14.07 -51.75
CA ALA A 5 -13.87 13.62 -50.38
C ALA A 5 -14.43 12.19 -50.32
N SER A 6 -15.30 11.81 -51.27
CA SER A 6 -15.84 10.45 -51.36
C SER A 6 -14.80 9.43 -51.82
N GLU A 7 -13.93 9.79 -52.77
CA GLU A 7 -12.84 8.92 -53.25
C GLU A 7 -11.79 8.64 -52.16
N ARG A 8 -11.38 9.68 -51.40
CA ARG A 8 -10.45 9.50 -50.27
C ARG A 8 -11.03 8.62 -49.17
N ARG A 9 -12.31 8.79 -48.87
CA ARG A 9 -13.01 7.97 -47.89
C ARG A 9 -13.10 6.51 -48.33
N ARG A 10 -13.39 6.27 -49.61
CA ARG A 10 -13.44 4.92 -50.19
C ARG A 10 -12.07 4.23 -50.19
N TRP A 11 -11.02 4.93 -50.59
CA TRP A 11 -9.65 4.42 -50.55
C TRP A 11 -9.20 4.04 -49.13
N TRP A 12 -9.54 4.86 -48.14
CA TRP A 12 -9.22 4.59 -46.74
C TRP A 12 -9.84 3.28 -46.26
N TYR A 13 -11.13 3.06 -46.52
CA TYR A 13 -11.81 1.83 -46.10
C TYR A 13 -11.39 0.58 -46.87
N GLU A 14 -11.07 0.71 -48.16
CA GLU A 14 -10.67 -0.44 -49.00
C GLU A 14 -9.21 -0.85 -48.81
N ARG A 15 -8.30 0.11 -48.53
CA ARG A 15 -6.85 -0.15 -48.50
C ARG A 15 -6.14 0.43 -47.30
N GLY A 16 -6.49 1.64 -46.87
CA GLY A 16 -5.80 2.35 -45.78
C GLY A 16 -5.94 1.66 -44.42
N GLU A 17 -7.18 1.43 -43.99
CA GLU A 17 -7.50 0.81 -42.70
C GLU A 17 -7.04 -0.66 -42.61
N PRO A 18 -7.28 -1.54 -43.61
CA PRO A 18 -6.73 -2.90 -43.60
C PRO A 18 -5.20 -2.92 -43.53
N GLY A 19 -4.54 -1.99 -44.23
CA GLY A 19 -3.10 -1.79 -44.16
C GLY A 19 -2.65 -1.40 -42.75
N ALA A 20 -3.34 -0.45 -42.12
CA ALA A 20 -3.05 0.00 -40.75
C ALA A 20 -3.24 -1.11 -39.72
N LEU A 21 -4.33 -1.88 -39.80
CA LEU A 21 -4.57 -3.03 -38.91
C LEU A 21 -3.52 -4.13 -39.08
N THR A 22 -3.09 -4.39 -40.33
CA THR A 22 -2.02 -5.36 -40.61
C THR A 22 -0.68 -4.90 -40.02
N LEU A 23 -0.34 -3.61 -40.14
CA LEU A 23 0.86 -3.04 -39.52
C LEU A 23 0.82 -3.11 -37.99
N LEU A 24 -0.33 -2.84 -37.36
CA LEU A 24 -0.51 -2.98 -35.91
C LEU A 24 -0.35 -4.43 -35.46
N ALA A 25 -0.90 -5.39 -36.21
CA ALA A 25 -0.75 -6.82 -35.92
C ALA A 25 0.71 -7.28 -36.05
N MET A 26 1.42 -6.85 -37.11
CA MET A 26 2.84 -7.12 -37.28
C MET A 26 3.68 -6.52 -36.15
N ALA A 27 3.38 -5.28 -35.74
CA ALA A 27 4.03 -4.65 -34.59
C ALA A 27 3.81 -5.45 -33.31
N ALA A 28 2.59 -5.92 -33.03
CA ALA A 28 2.29 -6.74 -31.86
C ALA A 28 3.03 -8.09 -31.87
N ILE A 29 3.08 -8.76 -33.03
CA ILE A 29 3.79 -10.05 -33.21
C ILE A 29 5.31 -9.88 -33.04
N SER A 30 5.86 -8.68 -33.31
CA SER A 30 7.28 -8.40 -33.14
C SER A 30 7.72 -8.16 -31.69
N LEU A 31 6.78 -7.98 -30.74
CA LEU A 31 7.12 -7.67 -29.34
C LEU A 31 7.86 -8.82 -28.62
N PRO A 32 7.44 -10.10 -28.70
CA PRO A 32 8.15 -11.18 -28.01
C PRO A 32 9.61 -11.38 -28.47
N PRO A 33 9.92 -11.36 -29.79
CA PRO A 33 11.31 -11.36 -30.25
C PRO A 33 12.15 -10.20 -29.69
N LEU A 34 11.60 -8.98 -29.63
CA LEU A 34 12.30 -7.81 -29.11
C LEU A 34 12.61 -7.91 -27.62
N VAL A 35 11.75 -8.60 -26.85
CA VAL A 35 12.04 -8.90 -25.45
C VAL A 35 13.11 -9.98 -25.33
N LEU A 36 13.06 -11.02 -26.17
CA LEU A 36 14.02 -12.12 -26.16
C LEU A 36 15.46 -11.63 -26.39
N ILE A 37 15.65 -10.62 -27.24
CA ILE A 37 16.97 -10.02 -27.53
C ILE A 37 17.34 -8.86 -26.61
N GLY A 38 16.54 -8.57 -25.57
CA GLY A 38 16.83 -7.55 -24.57
C GLY A 38 16.64 -6.09 -25.02
N VAL A 39 16.03 -5.86 -26.19
CA VAL A 39 15.72 -4.51 -26.68
C VAL A 39 14.56 -3.89 -25.90
N LEU A 40 13.59 -4.71 -25.46
CA LEU A 40 12.47 -4.30 -24.62
C LEU A 40 12.43 -5.09 -23.31
N ARG A 41 12.07 -4.43 -22.22
CA ARG A 41 11.69 -5.11 -20.97
C ARG A 41 10.26 -5.66 -21.09
N MET A 42 9.95 -6.77 -20.42
CA MET A 42 8.59 -7.37 -20.40
C MET A 42 7.49 -6.36 -20.06
N ALA A 43 7.72 -5.49 -19.08
CA ALA A 43 6.77 -4.44 -18.70
C ALA A 43 6.53 -3.41 -19.83
N GLN A 44 7.59 -3.04 -20.57
CA GLN A 44 7.49 -2.12 -21.70
C GLN A 44 6.75 -2.76 -22.87
N ALA A 45 7.03 -4.04 -23.16
CA ALA A 45 6.31 -4.80 -24.18
C ALA A 45 4.81 -4.91 -23.86
N GLY A 46 4.45 -5.11 -22.58
CA GLY A 46 3.06 -5.10 -22.13
C GLY A 46 2.35 -3.76 -22.37
N GLN A 47 3.00 -2.64 -22.04
CA GLN A 47 2.44 -1.30 -22.28
C GLN A 47 2.24 -1.03 -23.78
N VAL A 48 3.21 -1.40 -24.62
CA VAL A 48 3.11 -1.24 -26.08
C VAL A 48 1.98 -2.11 -26.66
N ALA A 49 1.82 -3.35 -26.18
CA ALA A 49 0.73 -4.23 -26.61
C ALA A 49 -0.66 -3.63 -26.31
N VAL A 50 -0.83 -3.03 -25.14
CA VAL A 50 -2.10 -2.36 -24.76
C VAL A 50 -2.41 -1.18 -25.68
N VAL A 51 -1.40 -0.35 -26.00
CA VAL A 51 -1.58 0.79 -26.91
C VAL A 51 -1.94 0.32 -28.33
N LEU A 52 -1.24 -0.71 -28.85
CA LEU A 52 -1.54 -1.28 -30.17
C LEU A 52 -2.97 -1.83 -30.24
N ALA A 53 -3.41 -2.53 -29.19
CA ALA A 53 -4.77 -3.06 -29.08
C ALA A 53 -5.82 -1.93 -29.02
N TRP A 54 -5.54 -0.85 -28.29
CA TRP A 54 -6.41 0.33 -28.21
C TRP A 54 -6.60 1.00 -29.57
N VAL A 55 -5.51 1.21 -30.32
CA VAL A 55 -5.56 1.82 -31.66
C VAL A 55 -6.32 0.91 -32.63
N ALA A 56 -6.10 -0.40 -32.59
CA ALA A 56 -6.83 -1.36 -33.42
C ALA A 56 -8.33 -1.37 -33.09
N ALA A 57 -8.71 -1.32 -31.82
CA ALA A 57 -10.10 -1.26 -31.39
C ALA A 57 -10.80 0.04 -31.86
N LEU A 58 -10.11 1.18 -31.80
CA LEU A 58 -10.63 2.46 -32.30
C LEU A 58 -10.90 2.40 -33.82
N LEU A 59 -9.98 1.81 -34.59
CA LEU A 59 -10.16 1.62 -36.03
C LEU A 59 -11.36 0.71 -36.35
N LEU A 60 -11.53 -0.39 -35.60
CA LEU A 60 -12.65 -1.31 -35.79
C LEU A 60 -14.01 -0.71 -35.39
N LEU A 61 -14.05 0.14 -34.36
CA LEU A 61 -15.27 0.85 -33.95
C LEU A 61 -15.78 1.80 -35.05
N LEU A 62 -14.89 2.39 -35.86
CA LEU A 62 -15.28 3.20 -37.02
C LEU A 62 -15.99 2.37 -38.11
N ARG A 63 -15.81 1.05 -38.11
CA ARG A 63 -16.41 0.10 -39.06
C ARG A 63 -17.75 -0.48 -38.59
N LEU A 64 -18.06 -0.33 -37.29
CA LEU A 64 -19.29 -0.85 -36.66
C LEU A 64 -20.58 -0.46 -37.41
N PRO A 65 -20.77 0.80 -37.86
CA PRO A 65 -22.00 1.20 -38.53
C PRO A 65 -22.17 0.63 -39.95
N ALA A 66 -21.08 0.20 -40.60
CA ALA A 66 -21.10 -0.41 -41.92
C ALA A 66 -21.28 -1.94 -41.83
N LEU A 67 -20.65 -2.57 -40.85
CA LEU A 67 -20.84 -3.99 -40.52
C LEU A 67 -22.28 -4.30 -40.11
N LEU A 68 -22.91 -3.40 -39.35
CA LEU A 68 -24.29 -3.54 -38.87
C LEU A 68 -25.37 -3.41 -39.96
N ARG A 69 -25.03 -2.93 -41.17
CA ARG A 69 -26.00 -2.77 -42.29
C ARG A 69 -26.13 -4.02 -43.17
N GLY A 70 -25.25 -5.01 -43.03
CA GLY A 70 -25.18 -6.15 -43.95
C GLY A 70 -26.01 -7.37 -43.56
N GLU A 71 -26.12 -7.72 -42.27
CA GLU A 71 -26.66 -9.03 -41.87
C GLU A 71 -27.41 -8.96 -40.54
N GLY A 72 -28.69 -8.60 -40.63
CA GLY A 72 -29.63 -8.63 -39.51
C GLY A 72 -29.93 -10.07 -39.08
N ARG A 73 -29.09 -10.62 -38.20
CA ARG A 73 -29.37 -11.63 -37.14
C ARG A 73 -28.13 -12.42 -36.70
N ARG A 74 -26.99 -12.34 -37.41
CA ARG A 74 -25.73 -13.01 -36.97
C ARG A 74 -24.81 -12.11 -36.14
N LEU A 75 -25.06 -10.81 -36.10
CA LEU A 75 -24.28 -9.85 -35.30
C LEU A 75 -24.71 -9.74 -33.83
N GLY A 76 -25.82 -10.35 -33.43
CA GLY A 76 -26.15 -10.50 -32.01
C GLY A 76 -25.11 -11.34 -31.25
N LEU A 77 -24.53 -12.33 -31.93
CA LEU A 77 -23.48 -13.19 -31.36
C LEU A 77 -22.08 -12.55 -31.41
N LEU A 78 -21.77 -11.75 -32.43
CA LEU A 78 -20.48 -11.05 -32.52
C LEU A 78 -20.44 -9.79 -31.64
N GLY A 79 -21.58 -9.12 -31.44
CA GLY A 79 -21.74 -8.10 -30.40
C GLY A 79 -21.62 -8.68 -28.99
N LEU A 80 -22.09 -9.91 -28.76
CA LEU A 80 -21.87 -10.62 -27.51
C LEU A 80 -20.40 -11.02 -27.31
N VAL A 81 -19.70 -11.47 -28.37
CA VAL A 81 -18.26 -11.80 -28.33
C VAL A 81 -17.37 -10.55 -28.17
N LEU A 82 -17.78 -9.39 -28.70
CA LEU A 82 -17.07 -8.12 -28.48
C LEU A 82 -17.43 -7.48 -27.13
N ALA A 83 -18.64 -7.68 -26.60
CA ALA A 83 -19.01 -7.28 -25.24
C ALA A 83 -18.40 -8.21 -24.16
N THR A 84 -18.19 -9.50 -24.45
CA THR A 84 -17.41 -10.39 -23.58
C THR A 84 -15.90 -10.22 -23.76
N GLY A 85 -15.44 -9.79 -24.94
CA GLY A 85 -14.06 -9.32 -25.14
C GLY A 85 -13.72 -8.05 -24.35
N PHE A 86 -14.71 -7.21 -24.07
CA PHE A 86 -14.55 -6.00 -23.25
C PHE A 86 -14.78 -6.20 -21.74
N THR A 87 -15.13 -7.41 -21.29
CA THR A 87 -15.06 -7.79 -19.87
C THR A 87 -13.79 -8.57 -19.52
N GLY A 88 -12.94 -8.90 -20.49
CA GLY A 88 -11.63 -9.55 -20.28
C GLY A 88 -10.42 -8.61 -20.21
N ALA A 89 -10.53 -7.36 -20.67
CA ALA A 89 -9.39 -6.44 -20.77
C ALA A 89 -9.30 -5.39 -19.63
N GLY A 90 -10.17 -5.49 -18.62
CA GLY A 90 -10.08 -4.74 -17.35
C GLY A 90 -9.38 -5.52 -16.22
N LEU A 91 -8.89 -6.73 -16.48
CA LEU A 91 -8.31 -7.64 -15.48
C LEU A 91 -6.82 -7.95 -15.70
N ALA A 92 -6.08 -7.14 -16.46
CA ALA A 92 -4.65 -7.36 -16.68
C ALA A 92 -3.83 -6.07 -16.60
N ALA A 93 -3.91 -5.42 -15.45
CA ALA A 93 -2.74 -4.81 -14.81
C ALA A 93 -2.76 -5.18 -13.32
N VAL A 94 -3.03 -6.46 -13.03
CA VAL A 94 -2.53 -7.05 -11.80
C VAL A 94 -1.01 -7.04 -11.97
N PRO A 95 -0.23 -6.34 -11.11
CA PRO A 95 1.22 -6.49 -11.11
C PRO A 95 1.54 -7.99 -11.07
N PRO A 96 2.65 -8.47 -11.66
CA PRO A 96 2.96 -9.89 -11.63
C PRO A 96 2.81 -10.35 -10.19
N ALA A 97 1.85 -11.26 -9.99
CA ALA A 97 1.80 -12.03 -8.77
C ALA A 97 3.19 -12.63 -8.66
N VAL A 98 3.91 -12.22 -7.63
CA VAL A 98 5.09 -12.90 -7.13
C VAL A 98 4.77 -14.38 -7.24
N ASP A 99 5.59 -15.12 -7.99
CA ASP A 99 5.37 -16.52 -8.32
C ASP A 99 4.72 -17.24 -7.14
N ALA A 100 3.53 -17.79 -7.42
CA ALA A 100 2.80 -18.65 -6.53
C ALA A 100 3.62 -19.94 -6.36
N GLN A 101 4.54 -19.91 -5.40
CA GLN A 101 4.94 -21.07 -4.65
C GLN A 101 3.97 -21.19 -3.45
N GLY A 102 2.89 -21.95 -3.63
CA GLY A 102 1.95 -22.37 -2.56
C GLY A 102 0.77 -21.41 -2.30
N GLY A 103 -0.41 -21.97 -1.98
CA GLY A 103 -1.66 -21.24 -1.75
C GLY A 103 -1.60 -20.08 -0.72
N GLY A 104 -2.66 -19.26 -0.67
CA GLY A 104 -2.78 -18.11 0.24
C GLY A 104 -2.53 -18.46 1.71
N LEU A 105 -2.18 -17.47 2.54
CA LEU A 105 -1.86 -17.70 3.95
C LEU A 105 -3.12 -18.13 4.72
N THR A 106 -3.21 -19.41 5.09
CA THR A 106 -4.40 -19.98 5.73
C THR A 106 -4.52 -19.59 7.20
N PHE A 107 -5.75 -19.36 7.66
CA PHE A 107 -6.06 -19.18 9.08
C PHE A 107 -5.98 -20.50 9.84
N ALA A 108 -6.51 -21.58 9.26
CA ALA A 108 -6.42 -22.92 9.81
C ALA A 108 -5.14 -23.59 9.32
N ALA A 109 -4.25 -23.89 10.26
CA ALA A 109 -3.01 -24.63 10.03
C ALA A 109 -2.45 -25.11 11.37
N SER A 110 -1.53 -26.08 11.33
CA SER A 110 -0.69 -26.36 12.50
C SER A 110 0.09 -25.10 12.90
N PRO A 111 0.36 -24.89 14.21
CA PRO A 111 1.07 -23.71 14.67
C PRO A 111 2.41 -23.55 13.97
N ARG A 112 2.63 -22.38 13.36
CA ARG A 112 3.92 -22.06 12.70
C ARG A 112 4.97 -21.50 13.66
N ILE A 113 4.57 -21.22 14.90
CA ILE A 113 5.44 -20.77 15.99
C ILE A 113 5.12 -21.55 17.27
N SER A 114 6.13 -21.71 18.13
CA SER A 114 5.95 -22.30 19.46
C SER A 114 5.23 -21.33 20.41
N GLN A 115 4.66 -21.89 21.48
CA GLN A 115 4.06 -21.10 22.57
C GLN A 115 5.06 -20.11 23.17
N GLU A 116 6.28 -20.58 23.48
CA GLU A 116 7.35 -19.73 24.02
C GLU A 116 7.66 -18.56 23.09
N HIS A 117 7.71 -18.79 21.77
CA HIS A 117 7.97 -17.73 20.81
C HIS A 117 6.80 -16.73 20.75
N PHE A 118 5.55 -17.21 20.75
CA PHE A 118 4.36 -16.37 20.82
C PHE A 118 4.37 -15.45 22.05
N SER A 119 4.61 -16.01 23.25
CA SER A 119 4.69 -15.26 24.49
C SER A 119 5.85 -14.26 24.48
N ARG A 120 7.03 -14.64 23.97
CA ARG A 120 8.17 -13.73 23.80
C ARG A 120 7.84 -12.54 22.90
N ILE A 121 7.12 -12.75 21.80
CA ILE A 121 6.72 -11.65 20.91
C ILE A 121 5.83 -10.65 21.63
N LEU A 122 4.85 -11.11 22.42
CA LEU A 122 4.00 -10.21 23.22
C LEU A 122 4.80 -9.44 24.27
N ILE A 123 5.75 -10.09 24.95
CA ILE A 123 6.65 -9.45 25.92
C ILE A 123 7.50 -8.37 25.24
N THR A 124 8.18 -8.71 24.14
CA THR A 124 9.02 -7.75 23.39
C THR A 124 8.19 -6.61 22.81
N GLY A 125 6.94 -6.87 22.43
CA GLY A 125 5.98 -5.86 21.99
C GLY A 125 5.40 -4.99 23.11
N ASN A 126 5.79 -5.19 24.37
CA ASN A 126 5.24 -4.53 25.56
C ASN A 126 3.70 -4.62 25.63
N SER A 127 3.14 -5.74 25.20
CA SER A 127 1.68 -5.89 25.18
C SER A 127 1.13 -6.02 26.60
N PRO A 128 0.02 -5.34 26.95
CA PRO A 128 -0.73 -5.64 28.17
C PRO A 128 -1.30 -7.06 28.21
N ALA A 129 -1.34 -7.78 27.08
CA ALA A 129 -1.70 -9.20 27.02
C ALA A 129 -0.54 -10.16 27.33
N ALA A 130 0.71 -9.66 27.44
CA ALA A 130 1.90 -10.48 27.61
C ALA A 130 1.85 -11.44 28.82
N PRO A 131 1.31 -11.06 29.99
CA PRO A 131 1.19 -11.98 31.13
C PRO A 131 0.33 -13.23 30.86
N TYR A 132 -0.51 -13.19 29.82
CA TYR A 132 -1.47 -14.25 29.47
C TYR A 132 -1.03 -15.03 28.22
N GLY A 133 0.16 -14.77 27.68
CA GLY A 133 0.60 -15.28 26.37
C GLY A 133 0.45 -16.79 26.19
N ASP A 134 0.80 -17.58 27.20
CA ASP A 134 0.73 -19.04 27.14
C ASP A 134 -0.71 -19.54 27.03
N GLU A 135 -1.63 -18.95 27.79
CA GLU A 135 -3.06 -19.29 27.76
C GLU A 135 -3.71 -18.85 26.45
N LEU A 136 -3.40 -17.64 25.98
CA LEU A 136 -3.92 -17.11 24.71
C LEU A 136 -3.48 -17.97 23.52
N TYR A 137 -2.21 -18.41 23.52
CA TYR A 137 -1.72 -19.38 22.54
C TYR A 137 -2.54 -20.68 22.57
N ALA A 138 -2.72 -21.27 23.75
CA ALA A 138 -3.46 -22.52 23.90
C ALA A 138 -4.91 -22.40 23.43
N ILE A 139 -5.55 -21.25 23.68
CA ILE A 139 -6.88 -20.96 23.16
C ILE A 139 -6.87 -20.98 21.63
N ILE A 140 -5.99 -20.21 20.98
CA ILE A 140 -5.97 -20.14 19.51
C ILE A 140 -5.77 -21.53 18.88
N VAL A 141 -4.84 -22.30 19.41
CA VAL A 141 -4.56 -23.67 18.96
C VAL A 141 -5.76 -24.59 19.19
N SER A 142 -6.49 -24.45 20.29
CA SER A 142 -7.69 -25.25 20.56
C SER A 142 -8.82 -25.02 19.55
N TYR A 143 -8.85 -23.86 18.90
CA TYR A 143 -9.78 -23.55 17.80
C TYR A 143 -9.27 -24.04 16.43
N GLY A 144 -8.10 -24.69 16.37
CA GLY A 144 -7.49 -25.17 15.13
C GLY A 144 -6.95 -24.05 14.24
N LEU A 145 -6.67 -22.88 14.82
CA LEU A 145 -6.16 -21.70 14.10
C LEU A 145 -4.66 -21.53 14.34
N ASP A 146 -3.99 -20.89 13.38
CA ASP A 146 -2.56 -20.59 13.49
C ASP A 146 -2.33 -19.38 14.44
N PRO A 147 -1.65 -19.57 15.59
CA PRO A 147 -1.33 -18.51 16.53
C PRO A 147 -0.44 -17.42 15.92
N ALA A 148 0.38 -17.73 14.90
CA ALA A 148 1.16 -16.70 14.21
C ALA A 148 0.24 -15.74 13.44
N VAL A 149 -0.80 -16.25 12.76
CA VAL A 149 -1.76 -15.41 12.04
C VAL A 149 -2.58 -14.57 13.01
N ALA A 150 -3.05 -15.16 14.12
CA ALA A 150 -3.78 -14.44 15.16
C ALA A 150 -2.97 -13.29 15.77
N LEU A 151 -1.69 -13.53 16.06
CA LEU A 151 -0.77 -12.53 16.61
C LEU A 151 -0.49 -11.40 15.61
N ALA A 152 -0.38 -11.72 14.32
CA ALA A 152 -0.16 -10.74 13.27
C ALA A 152 -1.36 -9.79 13.10
N PHE A 153 -2.59 -10.29 13.26
CA PHE A 153 -3.79 -9.43 13.33
C PHE A 153 -3.71 -8.51 14.56
N PHE A 154 -3.40 -9.04 15.75
CA PHE A 154 -3.34 -8.22 16.96
C PHE A 154 -2.28 -7.11 16.88
N GLN A 155 -1.13 -7.42 16.29
CA GLN A 155 -0.12 -6.42 15.97
C GLN A 155 -0.64 -5.36 15.00
N HIS A 156 -1.26 -5.78 13.90
CA HIS A 156 -1.75 -4.85 12.87
C HIS A 156 -2.84 -3.92 13.40
N GLU A 157 -3.81 -4.45 14.15
CA GLU A 157 -4.99 -3.73 14.60
C GLU A 157 -4.70 -2.67 15.68
N SER A 158 -3.70 -2.90 16.53
CA SER A 158 -3.50 -2.05 17.72
C SER A 158 -2.08 -2.01 18.26
N GLN A 159 -1.12 -2.57 17.52
CA GLN A 159 0.24 -2.82 18.01
C GLN A 159 0.20 -3.56 19.35
N TYR A 160 -0.52 -4.69 19.40
CA TYR A 160 -0.73 -5.48 20.62
C TYR A 160 -1.45 -4.74 21.75
N CYS A 161 -2.39 -3.86 21.42
CA CYS A 161 -3.09 -2.97 22.34
C CYS A 161 -2.16 -2.01 23.11
N THR A 162 -1.08 -1.56 22.48
CA THR A 162 -0.21 -0.50 23.05
C THR A 162 -0.55 0.87 22.49
N THR A 163 -1.34 0.94 21.42
CA THR A 163 -1.69 2.20 20.75
C THR A 163 -3.18 2.28 20.44
N GLY A 164 -3.63 3.50 20.10
CA GLY A 164 -4.97 3.76 19.57
C GLY A 164 -6.10 3.47 20.56
N ALA A 165 -7.28 3.18 20.00
CA ALA A 165 -8.51 3.04 20.77
C ALA A 165 -8.48 1.88 21.76
N CYS A 166 -7.67 0.83 21.52
CA CYS A 166 -7.57 -0.33 22.40
C CYS A 166 -7.07 0.06 23.79
N VAL A 167 -5.90 0.69 23.86
CA VAL A 167 -5.30 1.12 25.14
C VAL A 167 -6.07 2.32 25.73
N ASN A 168 -6.43 3.30 24.88
CA ASN A 168 -7.07 4.54 25.33
C ASN A 168 -8.44 4.33 25.96
N ASN A 169 -9.12 3.24 25.59
CA ASN A 169 -10.42 2.89 26.15
C ASN A 169 -10.39 1.63 27.00
N ALA A 170 -9.22 1.01 27.27
CA ALA A 170 -9.12 -0.28 27.97
C ALA A 170 -10.05 -1.36 27.38
N LEU A 171 -10.00 -1.57 26.06
CA LEU A 171 -10.94 -2.45 25.36
C LEU A 171 -10.66 -3.94 25.58
N LEU A 172 -9.41 -4.32 25.85
CA LEU A 172 -8.93 -5.71 25.91
C LEU A 172 -9.34 -6.51 24.65
N ASN A 173 -9.24 -5.89 23.47
CA ASN A 173 -9.84 -6.41 22.24
C ASN A 173 -8.76 -6.88 21.24
N TRP A 174 -8.55 -8.19 21.16
CA TRP A 174 -7.49 -8.84 20.35
C TRP A 174 -7.48 -8.42 18.87
N GLY A 175 -8.65 -8.19 18.26
CA GLY A 175 -8.74 -7.87 16.83
C GLY A 175 -9.41 -6.55 16.52
N MET A 176 -9.61 -5.67 17.51
CA MET A 176 -10.45 -4.49 17.35
C MET A 176 -11.84 -4.83 16.76
N LEU A 177 -12.43 -5.93 17.23
CA LEU A 177 -13.75 -6.38 16.82
C LEU A 177 -14.79 -5.31 17.14
N ARG A 178 -15.70 -5.04 16.20
CA ARG A 178 -16.80 -4.09 16.40
C ARG A 178 -17.89 -4.61 17.33
N ARG A 179 -18.04 -5.93 17.42
CA ARG A 179 -19.09 -6.62 18.19
C ARG A 179 -18.55 -7.93 18.74
N HIS A 180 -19.10 -8.35 19.87
CA HIS A 180 -18.90 -9.68 20.42
C HIS A 180 -19.59 -10.72 19.54
N ILE A 181 -19.00 -11.91 19.45
CA ILE A 181 -19.60 -13.08 18.80
C ILE A 181 -20.54 -13.79 19.77
N ARG A 182 -20.16 -13.85 21.05
CA ARG A 182 -20.92 -14.48 22.13
C ARG A 182 -21.48 -13.45 23.11
N PRO A 183 -22.80 -13.42 23.35
CA PRO A 183 -23.42 -12.46 24.28
C PRO A 183 -22.82 -12.51 25.70
N GLU A 184 -22.46 -13.69 26.18
CA GLU A 184 -21.88 -13.91 27.50
C GLU A 184 -20.50 -13.27 27.71
N ARG A 185 -19.79 -12.93 26.62
CA ARG A 185 -18.48 -12.25 26.64
C ARG A 185 -18.58 -10.73 26.55
N ASN A 186 -19.80 -10.20 26.54
CA ASN A 186 -20.04 -8.77 26.38
C ASN A 186 -19.75 -7.98 27.66
N ALA A 187 -18.64 -7.25 27.69
CA ALA A 187 -18.31 -6.30 28.75
C ALA A 187 -18.59 -4.83 28.36
N GLY A 188 -19.35 -4.60 27.29
CA GLY A 188 -19.72 -3.29 26.77
C GLY A 188 -19.01 -2.93 25.46
N SER A 189 -19.06 -1.65 25.08
CA SER A 189 -18.41 -1.12 23.88
C SER A 189 -17.94 0.31 24.09
N SER A 190 -16.87 0.73 23.41
CA SER A 190 -16.45 2.13 23.33
C SER A 190 -15.92 2.45 21.94
N GLY A 191 -16.22 3.64 21.42
CA GLY A 191 -15.74 4.10 20.11
C GLY A 191 -16.15 3.20 18.93
N GLY A 192 -17.27 2.47 19.06
CA GLY A 192 -17.73 1.51 18.04
C GLY A 192 -17.03 0.14 18.07
N PHE A 193 -16.20 -0.11 19.09
CA PHE A 193 -15.50 -1.38 19.29
C PHE A 193 -16.00 -2.10 20.53
N ALA A 194 -16.01 -3.42 20.48
CA ALA A 194 -16.32 -4.28 21.61
C ALA A 194 -15.27 -4.12 22.73
N ARG A 195 -15.74 -4.16 23.97
CA ARG A 195 -14.92 -4.25 25.19
C ARG A 195 -15.09 -5.64 25.79
N TYR A 196 -14.00 -6.21 26.28
CA TYR A 196 -13.98 -7.50 26.94
C TYR A 196 -13.52 -7.36 28.39
N ALA A 197 -13.93 -8.31 29.24
CA ALA A 197 -13.53 -8.34 30.64
C ALA A 197 -12.09 -8.86 30.81
N ASN A 198 -11.63 -9.70 29.87
CA ASN A 198 -10.34 -10.36 29.88
C ASN A 198 -9.88 -10.65 28.43
N TRP A 199 -8.63 -11.09 28.26
CA TRP A 199 -8.03 -11.30 26.93
C TRP A 199 -8.50 -12.61 26.28
N GLU A 200 -8.81 -13.60 27.11
CA GLU A 200 -9.26 -14.93 26.74
C GLU A 200 -10.58 -14.84 25.97
N ASP A 201 -11.53 -14.04 26.46
CA ASP A 201 -12.81 -13.81 25.81
C ASP A 201 -12.65 -13.10 24.45
N SER A 202 -11.75 -12.12 24.37
CA SER A 202 -11.54 -11.37 23.12
C SER A 202 -10.85 -12.19 22.05
N VAL A 203 -9.86 -13.02 22.41
CA VAL A 203 -9.21 -13.92 21.46
C VAL A 203 -10.14 -15.06 21.03
N ARG A 204 -11.01 -15.56 21.92
CA ARG A 204 -12.05 -16.55 21.55
C ARG A 204 -13.03 -15.98 20.53
N ASP A 205 -13.50 -14.75 20.73
CA ASP A 205 -14.39 -14.10 19.76
C ASP A 205 -13.69 -13.83 18.42
N TRP A 206 -12.41 -13.43 18.44
CA TRP A 206 -11.62 -13.34 17.20
C TRP A 206 -11.50 -14.70 16.50
N CYS A 207 -11.24 -15.77 17.23
CA CYS A 207 -11.16 -17.13 16.67
C CYS A 207 -12.50 -17.56 16.05
N GLU A 208 -13.61 -17.33 16.73
CA GLU A 208 -14.95 -17.67 16.23
C GLU A 208 -15.34 -16.87 14.98
N LEU A 209 -14.92 -15.60 14.92
CA LEU A 209 -15.06 -14.76 13.74
C LEU A 209 -14.26 -15.35 12.56
N MET A 210 -13.00 -15.74 12.76
CA MET A 210 -12.17 -16.37 11.72
C MET A 210 -12.77 -17.69 11.22
N LEU A 211 -13.29 -18.53 12.12
CA LEU A 211 -14.03 -19.73 11.73
C LEU A 211 -15.28 -19.39 10.90
N GLY A 212 -15.93 -18.26 11.16
CA GLY A 212 -17.02 -17.73 10.33
C GLY A 212 -16.59 -17.39 8.91
N TYR A 213 -15.41 -16.76 8.75
CA TYR A 213 -14.81 -16.51 7.44
C TYR A 213 -14.48 -17.82 6.70
N ILE A 214 -13.85 -18.77 7.40
CA ILE A 214 -13.51 -20.09 6.85
C ILE A 214 -14.77 -20.82 6.34
N ARG A 215 -15.86 -20.85 7.13
CA ARG A 215 -17.14 -21.45 6.73
C ARG A 215 -17.75 -20.83 5.47
N ARG A 216 -17.41 -19.57 5.17
CA ARG A 216 -17.85 -18.85 3.96
C ARG A 216 -16.88 -19.02 2.78
N GLY A 217 -15.90 -19.91 2.88
CA GLY A 217 -14.89 -20.16 1.84
C GLY A 217 -13.74 -19.14 1.80
N MET A 218 -13.63 -18.29 2.83
CA MET A 218 -12.54 -17.32 3.02
C MET A 218 -11.51 -17.89 3.99
N ASP A 219 -10.89 -18.99 3.58
CA ASP A 219 -9.93 -19.78 4.36
C ASP A 219 -8.53 -19.16 4.45
N THR A 220 -8.24 -18.14 3.64
CA THR A 220 -6.97 -17.42 3.64
C THR A 220 -7.11 -15.95 3.98
N VAL A 221 -6.02 -15.38 4.49
CA VAL A 221 -5.86 -13.95 4.81
C VAL A 221 -6.22 -13.07 3.62
N GLU A 222 -5.82 -13.46 2.41
CA GLU A 222 -6.11 -12.73 1.17
C GLU A 222 -7.61 -12.65 0.86
N LYS A 223 -8.37 -13.69 1.22
CA LYS A 223 -9.82 -13.73 0.99
C LYS A 223 -10.59 -12.98 2.07
N ALA A 224 -10.17 -13.08 3.33
CA ALA A 224 -10.92 -12.53 4.45
C ALA A 224 -10.66 -11.04 4.71
N ILE A 225 -9.42 -10.56 4.57
CA ILE A 225 -9.07 -9.17 4.89
C ILE A 225 -9.92 -8.13 4.14
N PRO A 226 -10.20 -8.27 2.83
CA PRO A 226 -11.04 -7.30 2.12
C PRO A 226 -12.46 -7.15 2.70
N VAL A 227 -12.94 -8.13 3.46
CA VAL A 227 -14.22 -8.09 4.17
C VAL A 227 -14.06 -7.68 5.64
N TYR A 228 -12.94 -8.06 6.27
CA TYR A 228 -12.62 -7.70 7.65
C TYR A 228 -12.30 -6.21 7.81
N ALA A 229 -11.44 -5.69 6.94
CA ALA A 229 -10.97 -4.31 6.90
C ALA A 229 -11.15 -3.75 5.48
N PRO A 230 -12.39 -3.47 5.06
CA PRO A 230 -12.68 -3.02 3.70
C PRO A 230 -12.17 -1.60 3.43
N THR A 231 -11.93 -1.28 2.16
CA THR A 231 -11.53 0.07 1.72
C THR A 231 -12.59 1.13 2.04
N SER A 232 -13.88 0.75 2.13
CA SER A 232 -14.96 1.66 2.54
C SER A 232 -14.74 2.31 3.90
N ASP A 233 -13.94 1.66 4.76
CA ASP A 233 -13.63 2.10 6.11
C ASP A 233 -12.28 2.83 6.17
N GLY A 234 -11.70 3.18 5.02
CA GLY A 234 -10.41 3.85 4.93
C GLY A 234 -9.19 2.91 4.98
N ASN A 235 -9.41 1.59 4.95
CA ASN A 235 -8.32 0.60 4.98
C ASN A 235 -7.69 0.39 3.60
N VAL A 236 -6.48 -0.16 3.59
CA VAL A 236 -5.81 -0.64 2.37
C VAL A 236 -5.61 -2.15 2.48
N PRO A 237 -6.56 -2.99 2.00
CA PRO A 237 -6.53 -4.44 2.21
C PRO A 237 -5.23 -5.12 1.76
N SER A 238 -4.65 -4.69 0.64
CA SER A 238 -3.38 -5.24 0.14
C SER A 238 -2.21 -4.95 1.08
N ALA A 239 -2.16 -3.76 1.68
CA ALA A 239 -1.13 -3.40 2.64
C ALA A 239 -1.28 -4.20 3.95
N TYR A 240 -2.50 -4.42 4.41
CA TYR A 240 -2.79 -5.28 5.56
C TYR A 240 -2.35 -6.72 5.26
N ILE A 241 -2.81 -7.33 4.16
CA ILE A 241 -2.40 -8.69 3.75
C ILE A 241 -0.87 -8.83 3.75
N ASN A 242 -0.16 -7.87 3.15
CA ASN A 242 1.29 -7.89 3.09
C ASN A 242 1.95 -7.74 4.47
N ALA A 243 1.39 -6.91 5.35
CA ALA A 243 1.86 -6.77 6.74
C ALA A 243 1.72 -8.09 7.51
N VAL A 244 0.57 -8.76 7.41
CA VAL A 244 0.33 -10.06 8.06
C VAL A 244 1.26 -11.13 7.50
N ARG A 245 1.37 -11.25 6.17
CA ARG A 245 2.26 -12.23 5.54
C ARG A 245 3.71 -12.03 5.95
N ARG A 246 4.20 -10.79 5.94
CA ARG A 246 5.57 -10.46 6.34
C ARG A 246 5.82 -10.85 7.80
N GLN A 247 4.88 -10.53 8.67
CA GLN A 247 5.04 -10.77 10.09
C GLN A 247 5.03 -12.27 10.41
N VAL A 248 4.06 -13.01 9.85
CA VAL A 248 4.01 -14.46 9.98
C VAL A 248 5.26 -15.11 9.40
N ALA A 249 5.72 -14.69 8.22
CA ALA A 249 6.96 -15.21 7.64
C ALA A 249 8.20 -14.92 8.51
N ALA A 250 8.31 -13.72 9.08
CA ALA A 250 9.42 -13.35 9.96
C ALA A 250 9.47 -14.21 11.22
N TRP A 251 8.32 -14.54 11.82
CA TRP A 251 8.28 -15.41 13.00
C TRP A 251 8.43 -16.90 12.65
N SER A 252 7.86 -17.33 11.51
CA SER A 252 7.89 -18.72 11.03
C SER A 252 9.25 -19.11 10.44
N GLY A 253 10.05 -18.13 9.99
CA GLY A 253 11.46 -18.31 9.63
C GLY A 253 12.35 -18.70 10.81
N GLY A 254 11.78 -18.74 12.02
CA GLY A 254 12.35 -19.31 13.25
C GLY A 254 11.83 -20.71 13.59
N ASN A 255 11.43 -21.54 12.61
CA ASN A 255 11.28 -22.98 12.84
C ASN A 255 12.64 -23.54 13.32
N ILE A 256 12.79 -23.74 14.63
CA ILE A 256 13.66 -24.77 15.20
C ILE A 256 12.78 -26.02 15.35
N PRO A 257 12.78 -26.96 14.37
CA PRO A 257 12.65 -28.36 14.73
C PRO A 257 13.78 -28.69 15.70
N SER A 258 13.44 -29.33 16.81
CA SER A 258 14.41 -29.87 17.75
C SER A 258 15.40 -30.77 17.00
N GLY A 259 16.63 -30.30 16.78
CA GLY A 259 17.73 -31.09 16.20
C GLY A 259 18.17 -30.66 14.80
N GLY A 260 19.25 -29.88 14.73
CA GLY A 260 19.95 -29.56 13.48
C GLY A 260 20.74 -28.26 13.60
N ALA A 261 22.01 -28.27 13.19
CA ALA A 261 23.02 -27.21 13.38
C ALA A 261 22.55 -25.77 12.98
N PRO A 262 23.21 -24.70 13.50
CA PRO A 262 22.83 -23.32 13.21
C PRO A 262 22.95 -23.04 11.70
N ARG A 263 21.84 -22.68 11.07
CA ARG A 263 21.84 -22.13 9.72
C ARG A 263 21.70 -20.61 9.84
N GLU A 264 22.53 -19.87 9.11
CA GLU A 264 22.54 -18.40 9.12
C GLU A 264 21.13 -17.81 8.99
N PRO A 265 20.84 -16.68 9.66
CA PRO A 265 19.55 -16.01 9.57
C PRO A 265 19.20 -15.77 8.11
N ALA A 266 17.96 -16.09 7.72
CA ALA A 266 17.48 -15.87 6.37
C ALA A 266 17.60 -14.37 6.00
N LEU A 267 18.61 -14.04 5.22
CA LEU A 267 18.88 -12.67 4.76
C LEU A 267 17.74 -12.21 3.84
N ARG A 268 17.28 -10.97 4.01
CA ARG A 268 16.37 -10.37 3.03
C ARG A 268 17.14 -10.15 1.73
N ALA A 269 16.76 -10.89 0.69
CA ALA A 269 17.34 -10.76 -0.63
C ALA A 269 16.62 -9.64 -1.40
N TYR A 270 17.39 -8.72 -1.97
CA TYR A 270 16.90 -7.64 -2.81
C TYR A 270 17.40 -7.84 -4.24
N SER A 271 16.49 -7.81 -5.21
CA SER A 271 16.82 -7.84 -6.65
C SER A 271 17.03 -6.45 -7.25
N MET A 272 17.13 -5.42 -6.40
CA MET A 272 17.28 -4.01 -6.76
C MET A 272 18.69 -3.50 -6.42
N PRO A 273 19.11 -2.35 -6.97
CA PRO A 273 20.38 -1.71 -6.62
C PRO A 273 20.54 -1.49 -5.10
N LEU A 274 21.78 -1.48 -4.62
CA LEU A 274 22.12 -1.44 -3.20
C LEU A 274 21.52 -0.23 -2.47
N ASP A 275 21.53 0.94 -3.09
CA ASP A 275 20.92 2.15 -2.54
C ASP A 275 19.43 1.97 -2.29
N GLN A 276 18.68 1.44 -3.25
CA GLN A 276 17.25 1.16 -3.10
C GLN A 276 16.97 0.07 -2.05
N ALA A 277 17.84 -0.93 -1.95
CA ALA A 277 17.75 -1.97 -0.92
C ALA A 277 17.94 -1.38 0.49
N LEU A 278 18.97 -0.54 0.67
CA LEU A 278 19.23 0.13 1.96
C LEU A 278 18.16 1.17 2.31
N LEU A 279 17.64 1.89 1.32
CA LEU A 279 16.48 2.78 1.49
C LEU A 279 15.24 1.98 1.91
N SER A 280 15.01 0.82 1.28
CA SER A 280 13.92 -0.07 1.66
C SER A 280 14.08 -0.57 3.09
N GLU A 281 15.28 -1.00 3.51
CA GLU A 281 15.58 -1.36 4.91
C GLU A 281 15.34 -0.18 5.87
N THR A 282 15.73 1.03 5.47
CA THR A 282 15.53 2.26 6.26
C THR A 282 14.04 2.52 6.50
N PHE A 283 13.22 2.44 5.46
CA PHE A 283 11.76 2.61 5.59
C PHE A 283 11.10 1.48 6.38
N LEU A 284 11.56 0.24 6.18
CA LEU A 284 11.07 -0.92 6.90
C LEU A 284 11.35 -0.85 8.40
N ALA A 285 12.42 -0.18 8.84
CA ALA A 285 12.68 0.06 10.26
C ALA A 285 11.55 0.83 10.96
N ALA A 286 10.80 1.64 10.22
CA ALA A 286 9.61 2.36 10.69
C ALA A 286 8.29 1.70 10.27
N ALA A 287 8.33 0.46 9.78
CA ALA A 287 7.19 -0.25 9.20
C ALA A 287 6.49 0.50 8.03
N VAL A 288 7.19 1.42 7.38
CA VAL A 288 6.72 2.14 6.19
C VAL A 288 7.25 1.44 4.95
N GLU A 289 6.42 1.33 3.91
CA GLU A 289 6.87 0.83 2.61
C GLU A 289 7.55 1.96 1.82
N TYR A 290 8.77 1.73 1.36
CA TYR A 290 9.42 2.65 0.43
C TYR A 290 8.72 2.59 -0.94
N ARG A 291 8.23 3.73 -1.41
CA ARG A 291 7.52 3.89 -2.70
C ARG A 291 8.26 4.88 -3.59
N PRO A 292 9.06 4.44 -4.56
CA PRO A 292 9.95 5.31 -5.34
C PRO A 292 9.20 6.29 -6.27
N THR A 293 7.90 6.07 -6.50
CA THR A 293 7.05 6.94 -7.31
C THR A 293 6.29 7.99 -6.50
N TRP A 294 6.37 7.93 -5.17
CA TRP A 294 5.67 8.89 -4.29
C TRP A 294 6.48 10.15 -4.12
N ALA A 295 5.80 11.30 -4.17
CA ALA A 295 6.45 12.61 -4.15
C ALA A 295 7.33 12.84 -2.91
N PHE A 296 6.86 12.49 -1.71
CA PHE A 296 7.65 12.63 -0.48
C PHE A 296 8.90 11.76 -0.46
N HIS A 297 8.82 10.55 -1.04
CA HIS A 297 9.96 9.65 -1.12
C HIS A 297 10.97 10.10 -2.19
N GLN A 298 10.49 10.63 -3.32
CA GLN A 298 11.35 11.26 -4.32
C GLN A 298 12.03 12.51 -3.76
N TYR A 299 11.30 13.33 -3.01
CA TYR A 299 11.83 14.52 -2.35
C TYR A 299 12.89 14.16 -1.30
N LEU A 300 12.65 13.14 -0.47
CA LEU A 300 13.65 12.59 0.45
C LEU A 300 14.95 12.22 -0.30
N LEU A 301 14.83 11.52 -1.44
CA LEU A 301 15.99 11.14 -2.23
C LEU A 301 16.74 12.34 -2.77
N SER A 302 16.03 13.32 -3.35
CA SER A 302 16.67 14.51 -3.91
C SER A 302 17.38 15.32 -2.83
N GLU A 303 16.78 15.47 -1.64
CA GLU A 303 17.41 16.17 -0.52
C GLU A 303 18.61 15.40 0.03
N SER A 304 18.53 14.07 0.13
CA SER A 304 19.65 13.23 0.56
C SER A 304 20.83 13.31 -0.42
N GLN A 305 20.57 13.29 -1.73
CA GLN A 305 21.59 13.48 -2.77
C GLN A 305 22.22 14.87 -2.70
N ALA A 306 21.45 15.87 -2.27
CA ALA A 306 21.93 17.23 -2.07
C ALA A 306 22.58 17.47 -0.69
N GLY A 307 22.84 16.41 0.09
CA GLY A 307 23.51 16.49 1.39
C GLY A 307 22.63 16.99 2.55
N ARG A 308 21.30 16.96 2.39
CA ARG A 308 20.31 17.41 3.39
C ARG A 308 19.33 16.28 3.75
N PRO A 309 19.81 15.13 4.26
CA PRO A 309 18.92 14.01 4.54
C PRO A 309 17.80 14.41 5.51
N LEU A 310 16.59 13.88 5.32
CA LEU A 310 15.48 14.07 6.25
C LEU A 310 15.45 12.99 7.35
N GLY A 311 16.28 11.95 7.20
CA GLY A 311 16.31 10.79 8.09
C GLY A 311 15.19 9.79 7.80
N VAL A 312 15.00 8.85 8.74
CA VAL A 312 14.00 7.77 8.64
C VAL A 312 12.59 8.35 8.74
N PRO A 313 11.59 7.86 7.96
CA PRO A 313 10.20 8.19 8.24
C PRO A 313 9.84 7.74 9.66
N VAL A 314 9.07 8.54 10.38
CA VAL A 314 8.55 8.16 11.71
C VAL A 314 7.24 7.40 11.58
N ASP A 315 6.49 7.68 10.50
CA ASP A 315 5.18 7.10 10.22
C ASP A 315 4.87 7.17 8.71
N GLY A 316 3.80 6.51 8.28
CA GLY A 316 3.25 6.61 6.93
C GLY A 316 2.67 8.00 6.61
N SER A 317 2.46 8.25 5.32
CA SER A 317 1.78 9.48 4.87
C SER A 317 0.29 9.45 5.23
N ARG A 318 -0.25 10.59 5.65
CA ARG A 318 -1.68 10.75 5.99
C ARG A 318 -2.23 12.08 5.49
N ILE A 319 -3.55 12.22 5.49
CA ILE A 319 -4.22 13.49 5.17
C ILE A 319 -4.65 14.19 6.46
N ILE A 320 -4.39 15.49 6.55
CA ILE A 320 -4.88 16.36 7.61
C ILE A 320 -5.73 17.49 7.02
N ASN A 321 -6.60 18.09 7.85
CA ASN A 321 -7.39 19.26 7.48
C ASN A 321 -7.05 20.41 8.44
N VAL A 322 -6.73 21.57 7.89
CA VAL A 322 -6.47 22.81 8.63
C VAL A 322 -7.36 23.90 8.05
N ASN A 323 -8.32 24.37 8.83
CA ASN A 323 -9.25 25.45 8.44
C ASN A 323 -9.97 25.23 7.09
N GLY A 324 -10.31 23.97 6.77
CA GLY A 324 -10.99 23.61 5.52
C GLY A 324 -10.05 23.25 4.36
N GLN A 325 -8.75 23.53 4.49
CA GLN A 325 -7.73 23.13 3.51
C GLN A 325 -7.14 21.77 3.89
N ARG A 326 -7.11 20.83 2.95
CA ARG A 326 -6.51 19.50 3.13
C ARG A 326 -5.02 19.53 2.78
N PHE A 327 -4.24 18.73 3.48
CA PHE A 327 -2.81 18.52 3.23
C PHE A 327 -2.46 17.04 3.34
N ALA A 328 -1.66 16.53 2.41
CA ALA A 328 -0.93 15.28 2.60
C ALA A 328 0.28 15.60 3.48
N VAL A 329 0.60 14.75 4.46
CA VAL A 329 1.72 14.95 5.37
C VAL A 329 2.46 13.65 5.64
N GLN A 330 3.78 13.71 5.78
CA GLN A 330 4.59 12.60 6.29
C GLN A 330 5.70 13.14 7.18
N VAL A 331 5.88 12.51 8.33
CA VAL A 331 6.87 12.91 9.33
C VAL A 331 8.14 12.09 9.12
N PHE A 332 9.27 12.78 9.00
CA PHE A 332 10.61 12.22 8.98
C PHE A 332 11.39 12.69 10.22
N ALA A 333 12.47 11.99 10.55
CA ALA A 333 13.24 12.25 11.77
C ALA A 333 13.76 13.71 11.89
N LEU A 334 14.06 14.37 10.77
CA LEU A 334 14.63 15.72 10.74
C LEU A 334 13.66 16.79 10.19
N ASP A 335 12.48 16.42 9.68
CA ASP A 335 11.47 17.37 9.22
C ASP A 335 10.09 16.73 8.98
N THR A 336 9.07 17.56 8.77
CA THR A 336 7.77 17.12 8.29
C THR A 336 7.55 17.63 6.86
N LEU A 337 7.26 16.72 5.94
CA LEU A 337 6.89 17.05 4.57
C LEU A 337 5.38 17.20 4.45
N TYR A 338 4.95 18.16 3.63
CA TYR A 338 3.55 18.35 3.33
C TYR A 338 3.30 18.85 1.90
N THR A 339 2.12 18.53 1.37
CA THR A 339 1.62 19.01 0.07
C THR A 339 0.17 19.45 0.22
N PRO A 340 -0.20 20.69 -0.17
CA PRO A 340 -1.60 21.11 -0.22
C PRO A 340 -2.39 20.28 -1.22
N ILE A 341 -3.55 19.77 -0.82
CA ILE A 341 -4.44 19.00 -1.69
C ILE A 341 -5.50 19.94 -2.27
N ALA A 342 -5.65 19.92 -3.58
CA ALA A 342 -6.67 20.73 -4.25
C ALA A 342 -8.09 20.31 -3.85
N ALA A 343 -9.08 21.15 -4.15
CA ALA A 343 -10.49 20.80 -3.90
C ALA A 343 -10.86 19.50 -4.63
N GLN A 344 -10.46 19.38 -5.90
CA GLN A 344 -10.48 18.14 -6.66
C GLN A 344 -9.10 17.49 -6.62
N GLU A 345 -9.02 16.25 -6.15
CA GLU A 345 -7.74 15.57 -5.95
C GLU A 345 -6.92 15.43 -7.24
N ALA A 346 -7.59 15.24 -8.38
CA ALA A 346 -6.98 15.17 -9.71
C ALA A 346 -6.23 16.45 -10.12
N GLU A 347 -6.54 17.59 -9.49
CA GLU A 347 -5.88 18.88 -9.71
C GLU A 347 -4.73 19.12 -8.73
N THR A 348 -4.46 18.18 -7.81
CA THR A 348 -3.40 18.31 -6.82
C THR A 348 -2.04 18.25 -7.48
N ASN A 349 -1.23 19.30 -7.28
CA ASN A 349 0.17 19.27 -7.66
C ASN A 349 0.97 18.48 -6.64
N TRP A 350 1.08 17.17 -6.83
CA TRP A 350 1.86 16.29 -5.96
C TRP A 350 3.37 16.62 -5.94
N GLY A 351 3.87 17.34 -6.95
CA GLY A 351 5.26 17.81 -6.96
C GLY A 351 5.53 19.00 -6.02
N ASP A 352 4.49 19.66 -5.51
CA ASP A 352 4.61 20.75 -4.53
C ASP A 352 4.83 20.18 -3.11
N VAL A 353 6.03 19.63 -2.90
CA VAL A 353 6.47 19.11 -1.60
C VAL A 353 7.17 20.22 -0.83
N ARG A 354 6.65 20.51 0.37
CA ARG A 354 7.12 21.58 1.25
C ARG A 354 7.59 21.02 2.58
N ARG A 355 8.48 21.74 3.27
CA ARG A 355 9.01 21.38 4.59
C ARG A 355 8.43 22.26 5.68
N LEU A 356 8.17 21.69 6.85
CA LEU A 356 7.75 22.46 8.02
C LEU A 356 8.84 23.47 8.43
N SER A 357 10.12 23.10 8.36
CA SER A 357 11.22 24.04 8.68
C SER A 357 11.21 25.30 7.80
N ASP A 358 10.83 25.21 6.53
CA ASP A 358 10.71 26.37 5.64
C ASP A 358 9.53 27.27 6.05
N LEU A 359 8.40 26.65 6.38
CA LEU A 359 7.21 27.37 6.85
C LEU A 359 7.49 28.14 8.16
N LEU A 360 8.23 27.52 9.07
CA LEU A 360 8.63 28.14 10.34
C LEU A 360 9.60 29.32 10.11
N ARG A 361 10.54 29.20 9.16
CA ARG A 361 11.44 30.31 8.79
C ARG A 361 10.68 31.51 8.21
N GLN A 362 9.66 31.25 7.39
CA GLN A 362 8.82 32.30 6.81
C GLN A 362 7.93 32.99 7.87
N SER A 363 7.62 32.29 8.96
CA SER A 363 6.79 32.79 10.05
C SER A 363 7.59 33.50 11.16
N ALA A 364 8.92 33.52 11.07
CA ALA A 364 9.77 34.18 12.07
C ALA A 364 9.62 35.73 11.98
N PRO A 365 9.40 36.43 13.10
CA PRO A 365 9.34 37.89 13.09
C PRO A 365 10.68 38.47 12.64
N GLN A 366 10.66 39.43 11.71
CA GLN A 366 11.87 40.13 11.28
C GLN A 366 12.44 40.90 12.47
N THR A 367 13.57 40.44 13.01
CA THR A 367 14.36 41.23 13.95
C THR A 367 15.00 42.38 13.18
N THR A 368 14.46 43.59 13.34
CA THR A 368 15.11 44.83 12.93
C THR A 368 16.54 44.85 13.49
N PRO A 369 17.59 44.99 12.67
CA PRO A 369 18.95 45.06 13.18
C PRO A 369 19.08 46.29 14.08
N THR A 370 19.45 46.06 15.35
CA THR A 370 19.84 47.11 16.28
C THR A 370 20.96 47.91 15.63
N ARG A 371 20.68 49.17 15.29
CA ARG A 371 21.65 50.13 14.76
C ARG A 371 22.81 50.20 15.76
N THR A 372 23.98 49.71 15.36
CA THR A 372 25.22 49.90 16.11
C THR A 372 25.43 51.40 16.28
N VAL A 373 25.20 51.90 17.50
CA VAL A 373 25.58 53.27 17.85
C VAL A 373 27.09 53.25 17.99
N THR A 374 27.79 53.74 16.97
CA THR A 374 29.20 54.10 17.07
C THR A 374 29.33 55.15 18.18
N PRO A 375 30.13 54.94 19.24
CA PRO A 375 30.36 55.96 20.23
C PRO A 375 31.14 57.12 19.59
N THR A 376 30.54 58.31 19.59
CA THR A 376 31.20 59.57 19.24
C THR A 376 32.32 59.82 20.25
N PRO A 377 33.55 60.17 19.82
CA PRO A 377 34.62 60.52 20.74
C PRO A 377 34.27 61.82 21.49
N SER A 378 34.42 61.78 22.81
CA SER A 378 34.20 62.90 23.73
C SER A 378 35.22 64.01 23.48
N SER A 379 34.74 65.19 23.08
CA SER A 379 35.53 66.42 23.01
C SER A 379 35.48 67.16 24.36
N ASP A 380 36.04 66.55 25.41
CA ASP A 380 36.24 67.20 26.72
C ASP A 380 37.65 66.88 27.24
N GLU A 381 38.66 67.44 26.58
CA GLU A 381 39.96 67.67 27.23
C GLU A 381 40.68 68.85 26.56
N ALA A 382 40.13 70.05 26.75
CA ALA A 382 40.78 71.31 26.44
C ALA A 382 40.27 72.44 27.34
N ASN A 383 40.39 72.30 28.67
CA ASN A 383 40.72 73.40 29.60
C ASN A 383 40.68 72.95 31.06
N SER A 384 41.84 72.69 31.68
CA SER A 384 42.20 73.22 33.00
C SER A 384 43.58 72.75 33.48
N ARG A 385 44.53 73.69 33.40
CA ARG A 385 45.76 73.87 34.21
C ARG A 385 46.89 72.84 34.15
#